data_AF-A0A7Y4NJ61-F1
#
_entry.id   AF-A0A7Y4NJ61-F1
#
_cell.length_a   1.000
_cell.length_b   1.000
_cell.length_c   1.000
_cell.angle_alpha   90.00
_cell.angle_beta   90.00
_cell.angle_gamma   90.00
#
_symmetry.space_group_name_H-M   'P 1'
#
loop_
_entity.id
_entity.type
_entity.pdbx_description
1 polymer ?
#
loop_
_entity_poly.entity_id
_entity_poly.type
_entity_poly.pdbx_seq_one_letter_code
_entity_poly.pdbx_strand_id
1 'polypeptide(L)'
;MLKSKKYDNKYWESEKGETIEFGNGQFMRCYDKAGKLQFGKKFKDKNTGEDVYQVKYVLDRKELFSSDEAPSYLRGTINDWEEMLEGERDDD
;
A
#
# COMPACT_ATOMS: atom_id res chain seq x y z
N MET A 1 -10.73 4.90 35.90
CA MET A 1 -11.00 5.44 34.54
C MET A 1 -9.97 4.85 33.59
N LEU A 2 -10.36 3.91 32.72
CA LEU A 2 -9.48 3.43 31.65
C LEU A 2 -9.27 4.58 30.66
N LYS A 3 -8.02 5.04 30.53
CA LYS A 3 -7.63 5.97 29.47
C LYS A 3 -7.78 5.24 28.14
N SER A 4 -8.87 5.48 27.42
CA SER A 4 -8.96 5.10 26.02
C SER A 4 -7.79 5.73 25.29
N LYS A 5 -6.81 4.92 24.87
CA LYS A 5 -5.79 5.33 23.92
C LYS A 5 -6.55 5.72 22.65
N LYS A 6 -6.70 7.01 22.42
CA LYS A 6 -7.14 7.56 21.14
C LYS A 6 -6.03 7.20 20.16
N TYR A 7 -6.19 6.09 19.45
CA TYR A 7 -5.39 5.82 18.26
C TYR A 7 -5.80 6.90 17.27
N ASP A 8 -5.08 8.01 17.31
CA ASP A 8 -5.14 9.03 16.27
C ASP A 8 -4.78 8.27 14.99
N ASN A 9 -5.80 7.93 14.20
CA ASN A 9 -5.65 7.15 12.98
C ASN A 9 -4.92 8.02 11.95
N LYS A 10 -3.61 8.20 12.13
CA LYS A 10 -2.70 8.90 11.21
C LYS A 10 -2.73 8.34 9.78
N TYR A 11 -3.38 7.19 9.61
CA TYR A 11 -3.51 6.45 8.37
C TYR A 11 -4.92 6.51 7.77
N TRP A 12 -5.93 7.10 8.43
CA TRP A 12 -7.24 7.24 7.81
C TRP A 12 -7.38 8.62 7.17
N GLU A 13 -7.36 8.62 5.85
CA GLU A 13 -7.77 9.75 5.05
C GLU A 13 -9.30 9.81 4.98
N SER A 14 -9.85 11.02 4.97
CA SER A 14 -11.28 11.25 4.78
C SER A 14 -11.75 10.99 3.34
N GLU A 15 -10.81 10.93 2.39
CA GLU A 15 -11.06 10.56 1.01
C GLU A 15 -11.33 9.05 0.88
N LYS A 16 -12.20 8.67 -0.06
CA LYS A 16 -12.35 7.27 -0.46
C LYS A 16 -11.16 6.87 -1.33
N GLY A 17 -10.22 6.13 -0.75
CA GLY A 17 -9.06 5.61 -1.48
C GLY A 17 -9.44 4.45 -2.42
N GLU A 18 -8.80 4.41 -3.59
CA GLU A 18 -8.91 3.30 -4.53
C GLU A 18 -8.09 2.12 -4.02
N THR A 19 -8.73 0.96 -3.83
CA THR A 19 -8.07 -0.24 -3.27
C THR A 19 -7.93 -1.30 -4.35
N ILE A 20 -6.71 -1.77 -4.54
CA ILE A 20 -6.38 -2.90 -5.41
C ILE A 20 -5.90 -4.04 -4.52
N GLU A 21 -6.42 -5.22 -4.74
CA GLU A 21 -6.02 -6.45 -4.06
C GLU A 21 -5.22 -7.33 -5.03
N PHE A 22 -4.14 -7.91 -4.55
CA PHE A 22 -3.25 -8.74 -5.37
C PHE A 22 -2.56 -9.80 -4.50
N GLY A 23 -2.02 -10.83 -5.13
CA GLY A 23 -1.37 -11.95 -4.44
C GLY A 23 -2.28 -12.64 -3.41
N ASN A 24 -1.67 -13.36 -2.47
CA ASN A 24 -2.36 -14.05 -1.38
C ASN A 24 -2.74 -13.10 -0.23
N GLY A 25 -3.65 -12.17 -0.54
CA GLY A 25 -4.28 -11.25 0.40
C GLY A 25 -3.50 -9.95 0.62
N GLN A 26 -2.61 -9.55 -0.29
CA GLN A 26 -1.99 -8.23 -0.25
C GLN A 26 -2.94 -7.18 -0.83
N PHE A 27 -2.81 -5.94 -0.37
CA PHE A 27 -3.51 -4.83 -0.97
C PHE A 27 -2.62 -3.59 -1.06
N MET A 28 -2.97 -2.74 -2.02
CA MET A 28 -2.50 -1.38 -2.14
C MET A 28 -3.71 -0.45 -2.16
N ARG A 29 -3.64 0.67 -1.45
CA ARG A 29 -4.70 1.68 -1.46
C ARG A 29 -4.14 3.06 -1.73
N CYS A 30 -4.59 3.68 -2.81
CA CYS A 30 -4.16 5.00 -3.24
C CYS A 30 -5.17 6.08 -2.81
N TYR A 31 -4.67 7.15 -2.20
CA TYR A 31 -5.42 8.36 -1.89
C TYR A 31 -4.80 9.52 -2.66
N ASP A 32 -5.40 9.87 -3.78
CA ASP A 32 -4.86 10.81 -4.75
C ASP A 32 -4.72 12.22 -4.17
N LYS A 33 -5.76 12.74 -3.51
CA LYS A 33 -5.72 14.09 -2.94
C LYS A 33 -4.82 14.18 -1.73
N ALA A 34 -4.84 13.15 -0.90
CA ALA A 34 -3.95 13.05 0.25
C ALA A 34 -2.48 12.86 -0.17
N GLY A 35 -2.25 12.30 -1.36
CA GLY A 35 -0.94 11.88 -1.81
C GLY A 35 -0.38 10.76 -0.94
N LYS A 36 -1.22 9.80 -0.52
CA LYS A 36 -0.78 8.68 0.32
C LYS A 36 -1.05 7.35 -0.36
N LEU A 37 -0.10 6.43 -0.24
CA LEU A 37 -0.21 5.08 -0.76
C LEU A 37 -0.02 4.10 0.39
N GLN A 38 -1.05 3.30 0.68
CA GLN A 38 -1.00 2.30 1.74
C GLN A 38 -0.73 0.94 1.17
N PHE A 39 0.07 0.16 1.90
CA PHE A 39 0.32 -1.24 1.61
C PHE A 39 -0.02 -2.07 2.84
N GLY A 40 -0.60 -3.24 2.63
CA GLY A 40 -0.98 -4.08 3.74
C GLY A 40 -1.48 -5.46 3.34
N LYS A 41 -2.14 -6.11 4.31
CA LYS A 41 -2.74 -7.42 4.14
C LYS A 41 -4.24 -7.38 4.48
N LYS A 42 -5.04 -7.97 3.60
CA LYS A 42 -6.44 -8.30 3.85
C LYS A 42 -6.54 -9.70 4.43
N PHE A 43 -7.37 -9.85 5.46
CA PHE A 43 -7.73 -11.15 6.01
C PHE A 43 -9.16 -11.09 6.55
N LYS A 44 -9.77 -12.25 6.71
CA LYS A 44 -11.07 -12.36 7.37
C LYS A 44 -10.89 -12.40 8.87
N ASP A 45 -11.61 -11.53 9.58
CA ASP A 45 -11.70 -11.61 11.02
C ASP A 45 -12.35 -12.93 11.44
N LYS A 46 -11.77 -13.61 12.43
CA LYS A 46 -12.19 -14.95 12.82
C LYS A 46 -13.50 -14.96 13.62
N ASN A 47 -13.89 -13.82 14.19
CA ASN A 47 -15.06 -13.73 15.07
C ASN A 47 -16.29 -13.23 14.31
N THR A 48 -16.09 -12.33 13.34
CA THR A 48 -17.15 -11.66 12.57
C THR A 48 -17.24 -12.16 11.13
N GLY A 49 -16.17 -12.74 10.58
CA GLY A 49 -16.08 -13.15 9.18
C GLY A 49 -15.87 -12.00 8.18
N GLU A 50 -15.82 -10.76 8.68
CA GLU A 50 -15.67 -9.55 7.89
C GLU A 50 -14.24 -9.38 7.37
N ASP A 51 -14.12 -8.73 6.22
CA ASP A 51 -12.82 -8.43 5.62
C ASP A 51 -12.14 -7.27 6.35
N VAL A 52 -10.97 -7.54 6.92
CA VAL A 52 -10.14 -6.57 7.63
C VAL A 52 -8.90 -6.26 6.81
N TYR A 53 -8.69 -4.97 6.57
CA TYR A 53 -7.51 -4.43 5.90
C TYR A 53 -6.51 -3.94 6.94
N GLN A 54 -5.46 -4.71 7.21
CA GLN A 54 -4.36 -4.29 8.06
C GLN A 54 -3.30 -3.58 7.22
N VAL A 55 -3.25 -2.25 7.37
CA VAL A 55 -2.18 -1.42 6.82
C VAL A 55 -0.86 -1.77 7.53
N LYS A 56 0.18 -2.08 6.76
CA LYS A 56 1.54 -2.34 7.24
C LYS A 56 2.45 -1.14 7.05
N TYR A 57 2.28 -0.42 5.94
CA TYR A 57 3.10 0.72 5.60
C TYR A 57 2.29 1.76 4.83
N VAL A 58 2.66 3.03 4.97
CA VAL A 58 2.10 4.15 4.23
C VAL A 58 3.24 4.97 3.67
N LEU A 59 3.24 5.15 2.35
CA LEU A 59 4.14 6.01 1.62
C LEU A 59 3.45 7.35 1.39
N ASP A 60 4.04 8.43 1.87
CA ASP A 60 3.57 9.79 1.60
C ASP A 60 4.30 10.38 0.39
N ARG A 61 3.55 11.03 -0.51
CA ARG A 61 4.08 11.65 -1.72
C ARG A 61 5.15 12.69 -1.38
N LYS A 62 4.93 13.52 -0.37
CA LYS A 62 5.91 14.56 0.00
C LYS A 62 7.18 13.94 0.56
N GLU A 63 7.07 12.85 1.31
CA GLU A 63 8.24 12.13 1.82
C GLU A 63 9.02 11.46 0.67
N LEU A 64 8.32 10.77 -0.25
CA LEU A 64 8.96 10.14 -1.40
C LEU A 64 9.71 11.15 -2.28
N PHE A 65 9.08 12.28 -2.59
CA PHE A 65 9.66 13.34 -3.42
C PHE A 65 10.49 14.37 -2.63
N SER A 66 10.75 14.13 -1.34
CA SER A 66 11.74 14.91 -0.59
C SER A 66 13.19 14.49 -0.92
N SER A 67 13.35 13.33 -1.57
CA SER A 67 14.61 12.83 -2.12
C SER A 67 14.57 12.90 -3.64
N ASP A 68 15.63 13.43 -4.25
CA ASP A 68 15.80 13.44 -5.71
C ASP A 68 16.01 12.03 -6.30
N GLU A 69 16.47 11.08 -5.48
CA GLU A 69 16.84 9.73 -5.92
C GLU A 69 15.71 8.70 -5.72
N ALA A 70 14.99 8.76 -4.59
CA ALA A 70 14.02 7.73 -4.22
C ALA A 70 12.91 7.48 -5.25
N PRO A 71 12.30 8.50 -5.89
CA PRO A 71 11.28 8.29 -6.91
C PRO A 71 11.84 7.60 -8.16
N SER A 72 13.05 7.99 -8.58
CA SER A 72 13.72 7.43 -9.75
C SER A 72 14.11 5.98 -9.53
N TYR A 73 14.65 5.68 -8.34
CA TYR A 73 15.02 4.31 -7.94
C TYR A 73 13.80 3.38 -7.89
N LEU A 74 12.69 3.84 -7.31
CA LEU A 74 11.45 3.05 -7.24
C LEU A 74 10.92 2.74 -8.65
N ARG A 75 10.88 3.73 -9.54
CA ARG A 75 10.45 3.53 -10.94
C ARG A 75 11.36 2.55 -11.67
N GLY A 76 12.67 2.69 -11.54
CA GLY A 76 13.65 1.77 -12.12
C GLY A 76 13.41 0.34 -11.66
N THR A 77 13.30 0.13 -10.33
CA THR A 77 13.07 -1.20 -9.75
C THR A 77 11.79 -1.86 -10.28
N ILE A 78 10.70 -1.10 -10.43
CA ILE A 78 9.44 -1.65 -10.96
C ILE A 78 9.57 -2.02 -12.44
N ASN A 79 10.24 -1.20 -13.24
CA ASN A 79 10.48 -1.49 -14.65
C ASN A 79 11.37 -2.73 -14.82
N ASP A 80 12.47 -2.82 -14.06
CA ASP A 80 13.38 -3.97 -14.10
C ASP A 80 12.63 -5.29 -13.80
N TRP A 81 11.71 -5.27 -12.82
CA TRP A 81 10.89 -6.45 -12.50
C TRP A 81 9.88 -6.78 -13.59
N GLU A 82 9.31 -5.79 -14.26
CA GLU A 82 8.43 -6.01 -15.42
C GLU A 82 9.20 -6.69 -16.56
N GLU A 83 10.38 -6.17 -16.91
CA GLU A 83 11.24 -6.74 -17.96
C GLU A 83 11.67 -8.17 -17.65
N MET A 84 12.01 -8.47 -16.38
CA MET A 84 12.35 -9.85 -15.95
C MET A 84 11.16 -10.81 -16.15
N LEU A 85 9.95 -10.39 -15.75
CA LEU A 85 8.75 -11.22 -15.88
C LEU A 85 8.31 -11.39 -17.34
N GLU A 86 8.59 -10.42 -18.21
CA GLU A 86 8.37 -10.55 -19.66
C GLU A 86 9.39 -11.51 -20.28
N GLY A 87 10.68 -11.38 -19.95
CA GLY A 87 11.72 -12.28 -20.44
C GLY A 87 11.56 -13.74 -19.98
N GLU A 88 10.98 -13.99 -18.80
CA GLU A 88 10.62 -15.34 -18.33
C GLU A 88 9.46 -15.97 -19.11
N ARG A 89 8.66 -15.20 -19.86
CA ARG A 89 7.52 -15.71 -20.64
C ARG A 89 7.86 -16.07 -22.08
N ASP A 90 8.99 -15.61 -22.61
CA ASP A 90 9.44 -15.87 -23.98
C ASP A 90 10.26 -17.19 -24.12
N ASP A 91 10.55 -17.87 -23.02
CA ASP A 91 11.32 -19.14 -22.97
C ASP A 91 10.44 -20.40 -22.73
N ASP A 92 9.10 -20.30 -22.86
CA ASP A 92 8.14 -21.43 -22.80
C ASP A 92 7.51 -21.77 -24.17
#